data_AF-A0AAU4H1B2-F1
#
_entry.id   AF-A0AAU4H1B2-F1
#
_cell.length_a   1.000
_cell.length_b   1.000
_cell.length_c   1.000
_cell.angle_alpha   90.00
_cell.angle_beta   90.00
_cell.angle_gamma   90.00
#
_symmetry.space_group_name_H-M   'P 1'
#
loop_
_entity.id
_entity.type
_entity.pdbx_description
1 polymer ?
#
loop_
_entity_poly.entity_id
_entity_poly.type
_entity_poly.pdbx_seq_one_letter_code
_entity_poly.pdbx_strand_id
1 'polypeptide(L)'
;MKLRNLMSIGLLVTVMTAVTACGTSKDGKGDGAATPKQTTMNEQQAIKRANEIIHQAVDGMSPKPKLEQVGAAPVGACIARDDGGSDDRLQVSIAYELTGVSGSKAKALVRQARDAWVKLGYKFQSSDTDWSKPFPHVNMRTEPDDFWMDAITGVVNRSTGEGLASLGVTSSCFPRSASDQSTADSTALRHTQVDELAEHRALDHSSRIYEALQARHAPAQTGEGTSAYQDSEGRYVHHAWSTQPLTEEETVRAMARTQTYFESAGWTVRHVPTGTGVPAIVARNAEDESVAQVAPSDTGAVRVAVTTPVVPGGSTPV
;
A
#
# COMPACT_ATOMS: atom_id res chain seq x y z
N MET A 1 33.61 56.55 34.59
CA MET A 1 35.06 56.24 34.56
C MET A 1 35.23 54.72 34.55
N LYS A 2 36.01 54.22 33.58
CA LYS A 2 36.90 53.02 33.55
C LYS A 2 36.95 52.16 34.84
N LEU A 3 37.19 50.84 34.85
CA LEU A 3 37.35 49.72 33.91
C LEU A 3 37.66 48.48 34.81
N ARG A 4 37.49 47.26 34.28
CA ARG A 4 38.18 45.97 34.62
C ARG A 4 37.55 44.97 35.60
N ASN A 5 37.02 43.88 35.02
CA ASN A 5 37.57 42.51 34.99
C ASN A 5 38.36 42.00 36.21
N LEU A 6 37.94 40.87 36.82
CA LEU A 6 38.44 39.48 36.57
C LEU A 6 38.03 38.48 37.69
N MET A 7 37.54 37.32 37.24
CA MET A 7 37.82 35.94 37.67
C MET A 7 37.66 35.44 39.14
N SER A 8 36.79 34.41 39.22
CA SER A 8 37.06 33.03 39.71
C SER A 8 36.78 32.63 41.17
N ILE A 9 36.46 31.33 41.29
CA ILE A 9 36.38 30.44 42.47
C ILE A 9 35.01 30.48 43.18
N GLY A 10 34.23 29.41 43.39
CA GLY A 10 34.42 27.96 43.30
C GLY A 10 33.70 27.30 44.50
N LEU A 11 32.85 26.28 44.27
CA LEU A 11 32.57 25.07 45.09
C LEU A 11 31.22 24.44 44.63
N LEU A 12 31.14 23.26 44.00
CA LEU A 12 31.23 21.88 44.55
C LEU A 12 30.18 21.53 45.61
N VAL A 13 29.17 20.74 45.24
CA VAL A 13 28.75 19.53 45.98
C VAL A 13 28.36 18.42 45.00
N THR A 14 29.17 17.37 45.04
CA THR A 14 29.04 16.02 44.46
C THR A 14 28.05 15.16 45.23
N VAL A 15 27.30 14.31 44.52
CA VAL A 15 26.96 12.95 45.01
C VAL A 15 27.17 11.97 43.87
N MET A 16 28.10 11.02 44.09
CA MET A 16 28.36 9.84 43.27
C MET A 16 27.34 8.75 43.58
N THR A 17 26.93 7.99 42.57
CA THR A 17 26.82 6.52 42.68
C THR A 17 27.38 5.89 41.40
N ALA A 18 28.34 4.99 41.60
CA ALA A 18 29.03 4.25 40.57
C ALA A 18 28.40 2.86 40.42
N VAL A 19 28.25 2.35 39.20
CA VAL A 19 28.31 0.89 38.95
C VAL A 19 28.84 0.61 37.52
N THR A 20 30.04 0.02 37.49
CA THR A 20 30.63 -0.96 36.56
C THR A 20 30.83 -0.67 35.05
N ALA A 21 32.13 -0.64 34.69
CA ALA A 21 32.76 -1.12 33.46
C ALA A 21 32.27 -2.54 33.08
N CYS A 22 32.26 -3.01 31.82
CA CYS A 22 33.26 -3.02 30.75
C CYS A 22 32.53 -3.02 29.39
N GLY A 23 33.08 -2.63 28.24
CA GLY A 23 34.46 -2.34 27.91
C GLY A 23 34.53 -1.65 26.54
N THR A 24 35.66 -1.01 26.34
CA THR A 24 36.11 -0.32 25.13
C THR A 24 36.35 -1.28 23.96
N SER A 25 35.80 -0.96 22.80
CA SER A 25 36.52 -1.06 21.53
C SER A 25 36.30 0.23 20.75
N LYS A 26 37.43 0.83 20.40
CA LYS A 26 37.60 2.04 19.62
C LYS A 26 37.44 1.71 18.12
N ASP A 27 37.08 2.76 17.39
CA ASP A 27 37.30 3.00 15.96
C ASP A 27 36.29 2.40 14.97
N GLY A 28 35.45 3.30 14.46
CA GLY A 28 34.51 3.06 13.37
C GLY A 28 33.71 4.32 13.04
N LYS A 29 34.40 5.34 12.51
CA LYS A 29 33.81 6.54 11.93
C LYS A 29 32.90 6.15 10.76
N GLY A 30 31.63 6.50 10.84
CA GLY A 30 30.67 6.39 9.74
C GLY A 30 29.32 6.94 10.19
N ASP A 31 28.98 8.13 9.70
CA ASP A 31 27.65 8.73 9.81
C ASP A 31 26.64 7.80 9.11
N GLY A 32 26.13 6.81 9.84
CA GLY A 32 24.95 6.06 9.46
C GLY A 32 23.75 6.86 9.90
N ALA A 33 23.08 7.51 8.95
CA ALA A 33 21.73 8.02 9.17
C ALA A 33 20.93 6.92 9.87
N ALA A 34 20.46 7.21 11.08
CA ALA A 34 19.61 6.29 11.81
C ALA A 34 18.39 6.03 10.93
N THR A 35 18.30 4.84 10.36
CA THR A 35 17.09 4.34 9.73
C THR A 35 15.97 4.56 10.75
N PRO A 36 14.89 5.27 10.40
CA PRO A 36 13.77 5.43 11.32
C PRO A 36 13.36 4.05 11.78
N LYS A 37 13.31 3.83 13.10
CA LYS A 37 12.77 2.59 13.67
C LYS A 37 11.32 2.47 13.19
N GLN A 38 11.12 1.73 12.10
CA GLN A 38 9.82 1.28 11.66
C GLN A 38 9.27 0.46 12.82
N THR A 39 8.21 0.94 13.46
CA THR A 39 7.63 0.28 14.63
C THR A 39 7.15 -1.09 14.19
N THR A 40 7.88 -2.15 14.55
CA THR A 40 7.49 -3.51 14.20
C THR A 40 6.19 -3.83 14.94
N MET A 41 5.07 -3.82 14.21
CA MET A 41 3.72 -4.00 14.73
C MET A 41 3.24 -5.41 14.42
N ASN A 42 2.54 -6.07 15.34
CA ASN A 42 1.90 -7.37 15.07
C ASN A 42 0.45 -7.20 14.60
N GLU A 43 -0.20 -8.32 14.22
CA GLU A 43 -1.56 -8.31 13.66
C GLU A 43 -2.59 -7.59 14.55
N GLN A 44 -2.62 -7.93 15.84
CA GLN A 44 -3.59 -7.34 16.77
C GLN A 44 -3.37 -5.83 16.95
N GLN A 45 -2.10 -5.42 17.02
CA GLN A 45 -1.74 -4.00 17.10
C GLN A 45 -2.13 -3.26 15.82
N ALA A 46 -1.95 -3.87 14.65
CA ALA A 46 -2.29 -3.29 13.36
C ALA A 46 -3.82 -3.14 13.20
N ILE A 47 -4.59 -4.16 13.57
CA ILE A 47 -6.06 -4.09 13.57
C ILE A 47 -6.55 -3.00 14.52
N LYS A 48 -6.01 -2.96 15.75
CA LYS A 48 -6.40 -1.96 16.73
C LYS A 48 -6.08 -0.54 16.22
N ARG A 49 -4.89 -0.34 15.67
CA ARG A 49 -4.45 0.96 15.16
C ARG A 49 -5.29 1.41 13.96
N ALA A 50 -5.59 0.51 13.03
CA ALA A 50 -6.45 0.81 11.89
C ALA A 50 -7.85 1.28 12.33
N ASN A 51 -8.46 0.58 13.29
CA ASN A 51 -9.75 0.96 13.86
C ASN A 51 -9.68 2.31 14.60
N GLU A 52 -8.62 2.57 15.37
CA GLU A 52 -8.41 3.86 16.02
C GLU A 52 -8.39 5.02 15.01
N ILE A 53 -7.73 4.85 13.85
CA ILE A 53 -7.66 5.86 12.80
C ILE A 53 -9.04 6.14 12.16
N ILE A 54 -9.85 5.10 11.94
CA ILE A 54 -11.24 5.26 11.49
C ILE A 54 -12.05 6.05 12.53
N HIS A 55 -11.99 5.65 13.80
CA HIS A 55 -12.74 6.31 14.87
C HIS A 55 -12.35 7.78 15.07
N GLN A 56 -11.06 8.09 14.93
CA GLN A 56 -10.55 9.46 14.93
C GLN A 56 -11.21 10.34 13.85
N ALA A 57 -11.59 9.78 12.70
CA ALA A 57 -12.33 10.50 11.67
C ALA A 57 -13.84 10.60 11.99
N VAL A 58 -14.47 9.52 12.44
CA VAL A 58 -15.94 9.44 12.49
C VAL A 58 -16.57 9.92 13.80
N ASP A 59 -15.85 9.87 14.92
CA ASP A 59 -16.43 10.16 16.24
C ASP A 59 -16.91 11.60 16.38
N GLY A 60 -16.28 12.53 15.64
CA GLY A 60 -16.63 13.94 15.59
C GLY A 60 -17.59 14.34 14.45
N MET A 61 -18.05 13.40 13.63
CA MET A 61 -18.85 13.72 12.44
C MET A 61 -20.28 14.16 12.76
N SER A 62 -20.79 15.08 11.93
CA SER A 62 -22.19 15.51 11.92
C SER A 62 -22.74 15.58 10.49
N PRO A 63 -23.87 14.89 10.18
CA PRO A 63 -24.57 13.94 11.04
C PRO A 63 -23.68 12.73 11.35
N LYS A 64 -23.91 12.09 12.50
CA LYS A 64 -23.12 10.92 12.92
C LYS A 64 -23.48 9.70 12.05
N PRO A 65 -22.55 9.17 11.24
CA PRO A 65 -22.80 7.97 10.46
C PRO A 65 -22.75 6.71 11.32
N LYS A 66 -23.30 5.62 10.80
CA LYS A 66 -23.01 4.26 11.26
C LYS A 66 -21.86 3.69 10.43
N LEU A 67 -21.02 2.87 11.07
CA LEU A 67 -19.95 2.14 10.40
C LEU A 67 -20.47 0.75 10.02
N GLU A 68 -20.51 0.45 8.72
CA GLU A 68 -20.76 -0.90 8.21
C GLU A 68 -19.48 -1.40 7.54
N GLN A 69 -18.89 -2.46 8.12
CA GLN A 69 -17.64 -2.99 7.59
C GLN A 69 -17.90 -3.65 6.23
N VAL A 70 -17.03 -3.34 5.27
CA VAL A 70 -17.11 -3.88 3.91
C VAL A 70 -15.77 -4.46 3.48
N GLY A 71 -15.82 -5.39 2.52
CA GLY A 71 -14.64 -6.08 2.00
C GLY A 71 -14.33 -7.40 2.71
N ALA A 72 -13.18 -7.96 2.36
CA ALA A 72 -12.68 -9.24 2.83
C ALA A 72 -12.28 -9.22 4.32
N ALA A 73 -11.76 -10.36 4.79
CA ALA A 73 -11.17 -10.45 6.13
C ALA A 73 -10.12 -9.33 6.32
N PRO A 74 -10.07 -8.66 7.49
CA PRO A 74 -9.18 -7.53 7.75
C PRO A 74 -7.69 -7.79 7.53
N VAL A 75 -7.26 -9.05 7.53
CA VAL A 75 -5.87 -9.44 7.45
C VAL A 75 -5.67 -10.31 6.21
N GLY A 76 -4.78 -9.87 5.33
CA GLY A 76 -4.42 -10.56 4.10
C GLY A 76 -2.91 -10.59 3.87
N ALA A 77 -2.50 -11.18 2.76
CA ALA A 77 -1.12 -11.13 2.31
C ALA A 77 -0.69 -9.69 2.05
N CYS A 78 0.56 -9.37 2.40
CA CYS A 78 1.15 -8.08 2.10
C CYS A 78 1.16 -7.82 0.58
N ILE A 79 0.49 -6.73 0.15
CA ILE A 79 0.41 -6.33 -1.26
C ILE A 79 1.64 -5.49 -1.66
N ALA A 80 2.27 -4.80 -0.70
CA ALA A 80 3.49 -4.03 -0.87
C ALA A 80 4.74 -4.93 -0.83
N ARG A 81 5.00 -5.65 -1.94
CA ARG A 81 6.17 -6.54 -2.11
C ARG A 81 7.45 -5.82 -2.56
N ASP A 82 7.44 -4.48 -2.55
CA ASP A 82 8.48 -3.58 -3.04
C ASP A 82 9.64 -3.35 -2.06
N ASP A 83 9.52 -3.78 -0.79
CA ASP A 83 10.57 -3.62 0.24
C ASP A 83 11.51 -4.83 0.41
N GLY A 84 11.39 -5.85 -0.44
CA GLY A 84 12.23 -7.06 -0.41
C GLY A 84 12.02 -7.95 0.82
N GLY A 85 10.97 -7.74 1.60
CA GLY A 85 10.62 -8.60 2.74
C GLY A 85 9.98 -9.92 2.31
N SER A 86 9.86 -10.86 3.26
CA SER A 86 9.38 -12.21 3.00
C SER A 86 7.92 -12.25 2.48
N ASP A 87 7.62 -13.28 1.68
CA ASP A 87 6.30 -13.50 1.07
C ASP A 87 5.20 -13.89 2.07
N ASP A 88 5.57 -14.20 3.32
CA ASP A 88 4.64 -14.60 4.39
C ASP A 88 4.17 -13.42 5.26
N ARG A 89 4.55 -12.18 4.90
CA ARG A 89 4.13 -10.98 5.62
C ARG A 89 2.65 -10.70 5.41
N LEU A 90 2.07 -10.15 6.44
CA LEU A 90 0.67 -9.82 6.51
C LEU A 90 0.48 -8.31 6.45
N GLN A 91 -0.71 -7.91 6.05
CA GLN A 91 -1.16 -6.54 6.03
C GLN A 91 -2.59 -6.48 6.52
N VAL A 92 -2.91 -5.45 7.28
CA VAL A 92 -4.29 -5.15 7.67
C VAL A 92 -4.87 -4.20 6.64
N SER A 93 -6.07 -4.50 6.14
CA SER A 93 -6.88 -3.60 5.33
C SER A 93 -8.32 -3.65 5.84
N ILE A 94 -8.82 -2.52 6.34
CA ILE A 94 -10.18 -2.39 6.87
C ILE A 94 -10.86 -1.25 6.13
N ALA A 95 -12.05 -1.52 5.62
CA ALA A 95 -12.90 -0.51 4.99
C ALA A 95 -14.29 -0.48 5.66
N TYR A 96 -14.84 0.72 5.78
CA TYR A 96 -16.17 0.96 6.31
C TYR A 96 -16.97 1.86 5.39
N GLU A 97 -18.20 1.45 5.08
CA GLU A 97 -19.22 2.34 4.56
C GLU A 97 -19.84 3.16 5.68
N LEU A 98 -20.07 4.45 5.41
CA LEU A 98 -20.68 5.40 6.33
C LEU A 98 -22.19 5.48 6.04
N THR A 99 -22.97 4.64 6.71
CA THR A 99 -24.42 4.49 6.49
C THR A 99 -25.24 5.26 7.53
N GLY A 100 -26.58 5.15 7.45
CA GLY A 100 -27.49 5.83 8.39
C GLY A 100 -27.62 7.34 8.19
N VAL A 101 -27.10 7.87 7.08
CA VAL A 101 -27.08 9.28 6.71
C VAL A 101 -27.46 9.42 5.23
N SER A 102 -28.10 10.53 4.84
CA SER A 102 -28.51 10.75 3.44
C SER A 102 -27.29 10.78 2.52
N GLY A 103 -27.38 10.15 1.35
CA GLY A 103 -26.31 10.14 0.35
C GLY A 103 -25.91 11.52 -0.17
N SER A 104 -26.79 12.52 -0.06
CA SER A 104 -26.48 13.93 -0.31
C SER A 104 -25.42 14.51 0.64
N LYS A 105 -25.16 13.85 1.78
CA LYS A 105 -24.16 14.25 2.79
C LYS A 105 -22.81 13.56 2.62
N ALA A 106 -22.68 12.58 1.73
CA ALA A 106 -21.47 11.76 1.61
C ALA A 106 -20.20 12.61 1.38
N LYS A 107 -20.26 13.58 0.46
CA LYS A 107 -19.16 14.54 0.23
C LYS A 107 -18.77 15.33 1.48
N ALA A 108 -19.74 15.71 2.31
CA ALA A 108 -19.48 16.45 3.54
C ALA A 108 -18.85 15.56 4.62
N LEU A 109 -19.15 14.25 4.65
CA LEU A 109 -18.54 13.29 5.56
C LEU A 109 -17.09 13.00 5.17
N VAL A 110 -16.80 12.83 3.87
CA VAL A 110 -15.42 12.71 3.36
C VAL A 110 -14.59 13.94 3.73
N ARG A 111 -15.17 15.15 3.66
CA ARG A 111 -14.50 16.38 4.11
C ARG A 111 -14.19 16.35 5.62
N GLN A 112 -15.15 15.92 6.43
CA GLN A 112 -14.95 15.84 7.89
C GLN A 112 -13.86 14.82 8.25
N ALA A 113 -13.79 13.67 7.57
CA ALA A 113 -12.71 12.69 7.76
C ALA A 113 -11.35 13.32 7.47
N ARG A 114 -11.23 13.96 6.30
CA ARG A 114 -10.02 14.69 5.89
C ARG A 114 -9.61 15.74 6.92
N ASP A 115 -10.55 16.56 7.38
CA ASP A 115 -10.26 17.63 8.34
C ASP A 115 -9.83 17.09 9.70
N ALA A 116 -10.43 15.98 10.15
CA ALA A 116 -10.02 15.29 11.36
C ALA A 116 -8.58 14.75 11.27
N TRP A 117 -8.24 14.10 10.16
CA TRP A 117 -6.90 13.58 9.90
C TRP A 117 -5.85 14.70 9.79
N VAL A 118 -6.17 15.80 9.10
CA VAL A 118 -5.27 16.97 9.03
C VAL A 118 -5.04 17.57 10.41
N LYS A 119 -6.07 17.67 11.25
CA LYS A 119 -5.93 18.17 12.63
C LYS A 119 -5.00 17.31 13.49
N LEU A 120 -4.92 16.01 13.19
CA LEU A 120 -4.02 15.05 13.85
C LEU A 120 -2.60 15.06 13.27
N GLY A 121 -2.33 15.90 12.26
CA GLY A 121 -1.00 16.06 11.65
C GLY A 121 -0.68 15.03 10.56
N TYR A 122 -1.65 14.21 10.15
CA TYR A 122 -1.47 13.22 9.08
C TYR A 122 -1.18 13.91 7.75
N LYS A 123 -0.40 13.24 6.89
CA LYS A 123 0.11 13.81 5.65
C LYS A 123 -0.74 13.40 4.46
N PHE A 124 -0.88 14.29 3.48
CA PHE A 124 -1.45 13.88 2.20
C PHE A 124 -0.43 13.08 1.40
N GLN A 125 -0.88 12.00 0.76
CA GLN A 125 -0.04 11.26 -0.19
C GLN A 125 -0.02 11.91 -1.58
N SER A 126 -1.04 12.73 -1.88
CA SER A 126 -1.18 13.51 -3.12
C SER A 126 -1.50 14.97 -2.79
N SER A 127 -1.76 15.81 -3.79
CA SER A 127 -2.45 17.07 -3.52
C SER A 127 -3.83 16.80 -2.90
N ASP A 128 -4.34 17.75 -2.12
CA ASP A 128 -5.72 17.71 -1.65
C ASP A 128 -6.70 17.67 -2.84
N THR A 129 -7.90 17.17 -2.57
CA THR A 129 -8.90 16.91 -3.60
C THR A 129 -9.56 18.19 -4.08
N ASP A 130 -10.01 18.21 -5.34
CA ASP A 130 -10.82 19.30 -5.87
C ASP A 130 -12.26 19.20 -5.34
N TRP A 131 -12.52 20.00 -4.31
CA TRP A 131 -13.82 20.06 -3.63
C TRP A 131 -14.95 20.64 -4.49
N SER A 132 -14.70 21.12 -5.72
CA SER A 132 -15.79 21.46 -6.64
C SER A 132 -16.46 20.21 -7.23
N LYS A 133 -15.73 19.09 -7.33
CA LYS A 133 -16.23 17.83 -7.90
C LYS A 133 -17.28 17.16 -7.00
N PRO A 134 -18.28 16.46 -7.57
CA PRO A 134 -19.34 15.81 -6.80
C PRO A 134 -18.83 14.62 -5.96
N PHE A 135 -17.78 13.93 -6.42
CA PHE A 135 -17.27 12.69 -5.81
C PHE A 135 -15.78 12.84 -5.47
N PRO A 136 -15.43 13.50 -4.35
CA PRO A 136 -14.05 13.67 -3.93
C PRO A 136 -13.42 12.36 -3.45
N HIS A 137 -12.10 12.30 -3.58
CA HIS A 137 -11.24 11.26 -3.05
C HIS A 137 -10.08 11.89 -2.31
N VAL A 138 -9.85 11.48 -1.06
CA VAL A 138 -8.76 11.93 -0.20
C VAL A 138 -7.85 10.75 0.10
N ASN A 139 -6.54 10.94 -0.04
CA ASN A 139 -5.51 9.95 0.31
C ASN A 139 -4.52 10.55 1.31
N MET A 140 -4.36 9.90 2.45
CA MET A 140 -3.52 10.37 3.55
C MET A 140 -2.68 9.24 4.14
N ARG A 141 -1.70 9.61 4.98
CA ARG A 141 -0.76 8.70 5.61
C ARG A 141 -0.44 9.16 7.03
N THR A 142 -0.30 8.22 7.96
CA THR A 142 0.20 8.50 9.30
C THR A 142 1.73 8.48 9.33
N GLU A 143 2.33 9.22 10.26
CA GLU A 143 3.75 9.16 10.58
C GLU A 143 3.90 8.90 12.10
N PRO A 144 4.80 8.03 12.55
CA PRO A 144 5.80 7.25 11.78
C PRO A 144 5.34 5.83 11.42
N ASP A 145 4.14 5.42 11.83
CA ASP A 145 3.61 4.05 11.74
C ASP A 145 3.05 3.67 10.37
N ASP A 146 2.99 4.61 9.44
CA ASP A 146 2.84 4.33 8.01
C ASP A 146 1.54 3.59 7.63
N PHE A 147 0.43 4.01 8.22
CA PHE A 147 -0.90 3.59 7.79
C PHE A 147 -1.36 4.48 6.65
N TRP A 148 -1.96 3.87 5.64
CA TRP A 148 -2.52 4.54 4.48
C TRP A 148 -4.02 4.66 4.70
N MET A 149 -4.57 5.85 4.47
CA MET A 149 -5.99 6.11 4.64
C MET A 149 -6.58 6.68 3.37
N ASP A 150 -7.75 6.18 3.00
CA ASP A 150 -8.57 6.76 1.96
C ASP A 150 -9.95 7.16 2.49
N ALA A 151 -10.49 8.22 1.89
CA ALA A 151 -11.88 8.60 2.07
C ALA A 151 -12.47 8.92 0.69
N ILE A 152 -13.51 8.18 0.30
CA ILE A 152 -14.11 8.27 -1.03
C ILE A 152 -15.61 8.54 -0.94
N THR A 153 -16.13 9.20 -1.97
CA THR A 153 -17.56 9.22 -2.25
C THR A 153 -17.84 8.31 -3.45
N GLY A 154 -18.43 7.14 -3.22
CA GLY A 154 -18.99 6.27 -4.25
C GLY A 154 -20.21 6.91 -4.91
N VAL A 155 -20.39 6.66 -6.20
CA VAL A 155 -21.50 7.22 -6.98
C VAL A 155 -22.73 6.32 -6.85
N VAL A 156 -23.80 6.81 -6.23
CA VAL A 156 -25.09 6.10 -6.21
C VAL A 156 -26.00 6.64 -7.31
N ASN A 157 -26.09 7.98 -7.44
CA ASN A 157 -26.87 8.62 -8.50
C ASN A 157 -26.20 9.91 -8.96
N ARG A 158 -25.73 9.90 -10.22
CA ARG A 158 -25.05 11.06 -10.84
C ARG A 158 -25.97 12.26 -11.05
N SER A 159 -27.26 12.03 -11.31
CA SER A 159 -28.22 13.10 -11.61
C SER A 159 -28.61 13.91 -10.38
N THR A 160 -28.68 13.25 -9.21
CA THR A 160 -29.01 13.89 -7.93
C THR A 160 -27.77 14.27 -7.12
N GLY A 161 -26.60 13.77 -7.51
CA GLY A 161 -25.35 13.94 -6.75
C GLY A 161 -25.31 13.11 -5.47
N GLU A 162 -26.21 12.13 -5.31
CA GLU A 162 -26.18 11.21 -4.17
C GLU A 162 -25.01 10.24 -4.32
N GLY A 163 -24.28 10.09 -3.21
CA GLY A 163 -23.19 9.14 -3.11
C GLY A 163 -23.21 8.39 -1.79
N LEU A 164 -22.26 7.48 -1.66
CA LEU A 164 -21.99 6.73 -0.44
C LEU A 164 -20.58 7.06 0.02
N ALA A 165 -20.42 7.47 1.27
CA ALA A 165 -19.09 7.74 1.82
C ALA A 165 -18.49 6.44 2.35
N SER A 166 -17.22 6.20 2.05
CA SER A 166 -16.44 5.08 2.59
C SER A 166 -15.09 5.58 3.09
N LEU A 167 -14.57 4.92 4.12
CA LEU A 167 -13.25 5.13 4.69
C LEU A 167 -12.48 3.81 4.66
N GLY A 168 -11.27 3.82 4.11
CA GLY A 168 -10.32 2.71 4.13
C GLY A 168 -9.09 3.04 4.96
N VAL A 169 -8.57 2.04 5.67
CA VAL A 169 -7.27 2.11 6.34
C VAL A 169 -6.49 0.82 6.09
N THR A 170 -5.26 0.97 5.61
CA THR A 170 -4.33 -0.12 5.31
C THR A 170 -3.04 0.07 6.11
N SER A 171 -2.55 -0.97 6.80
CA SER A 171 -1.29 -0.90 7.55
C SER A 171 -0.08 -1.04 6.64
N SER A 172 1.11 -0.69 7.14
CA SER A 172 2.35 -1.23 6.59
C SER A 172 2.38 -2.76 6.72
N CYS A 173 3.20 -3.44 5.92
CA CYS A 173 3.36 -4.88 6.07
C CYS A 173 4.11 -5.23 7.37
N PHE A 174 3.75 -6.38 7.95
CA PHE A 174 4.38 -6.87 9.18
C PHE A 174 4.68 -8.37 9.11
N PRO A 175 5.74 -8.83 9.80
CA PRO A 175 6.10 -10.24 9.83
C PRO A 175 5.01 -11.08 10.52
N ARG A 176 4.86 -12.32 10.06
CA ARG A 176 4.03 -13.31 10.74
C ARG A 176 4.77 -13.79 12.00
N SER A 177 4.19 -13.56 13.18
CA SER A 177 4.74 -14.14 14.41
C SER A 177 4.55 -15.66 14.40
N ALA A 178 5.61 -16.42 14.69
CA ALA A 178 5.53 -17.89 14.79
C ALA A 178 4.59 -18.40 15.91
N SER A 179 4.22 -17.54 16.86
CA SER A 179 3.34 -17.85 17.99
C SER A 179 1.91 -17.32 17.85
N ASP A 180 1.62 -16.50 16.84
CA ASP A 180 0.30 -15.88 16.70
C ASP A 180 -0.59 -16.78 15.83
N GLN A 181 -1.70 -17.24 16.38
CA GLN A 181 -2.81 -17.76 15.58
C GLN A 181 -3.39 -16.61 14.77
N SER A 182 -2.77 -16.33 13.62
CA SER A 182 -3.19 -15.29 12.69
C SER A 182 -4.65 -15.49 12.32
N THR A 183 -5.46 -14.44 12.42
CA THR A 183 -6.86 -14.48 11.99
C THR A 183 -7.01 -14.42 10.47
N ALA A 184 -5.91 -14.16 9.75
CA ALA A 184 -5.85 -14.32 8.30
C ALA A 184 -6.29 -15.74 7.92
N ASP A 185 -7.17 -15.83 6.92
CA ASP A 185 -7.67 -17.11 6.45
C ASP A 185 -6.49 -18.01 6.05
N SER A 186 -6.44 -19.21 6.60
CA SER A 186 -5.42 -20.22 6.26
C SER A 186 -5.38 -20.57 4.77
N THR A 187 -6.40 -20.20 3.99
CA THR A 187 -6.46 -20.33 2.53
C THR A 187 -5.82 -19.16 1.77
N ALA A 188 -5.67 -17.97 2.38
CA ALA A 188 -4.93 -16.84 1.80
C ALA A 188 -3.44 -17.17 1.52
N LEU A 189 -2.96 -18.27 2.12
CA LEU A 189 -1.59 -18.77 2.01
C LEU A 189 -1.49 -20.09 1.23
N ARG A 190 -2.59 -20.61 0.66
CA ARG A 190 -2.57 -21.88 -0.07
C ARG A 190 -2.25 -21.68 -1.55
N HIS A 191 -1.07 -22.13 -1.95
CA HIS A 191 -0.82 -22.51 -3.33
C HIS A 191 -1.76 -23.66 -3.72
N THR A 192 -2.69 -23.39 -4.63
CA THR A 192 -3.54 -24.43 -5.24
C THR A 192 -2.96 -24.85 -6.59
N GLN A 193 -3.37 -26.01 -7.10
CA GLN A 193 -2.99 -26.46 -8.44
C GLN A 193 -3.45 -25.42 -9.46
N VAL A 194 -2.53 -24.93 -10.29
CA VAL A 194 -2.76 -23.81 -11.21
C VAL A 194 -3.84 -24.18 -12.22
N ASP A 195 -4.83 -23.31 -12.39
CA ASP A 195 -5.83 -23.46 -13.45
C ASP A 195 -5.15 -23.14 -14.80
N GLU A 196 -5.04 -24.13 -15.68
CA GLU A 196 -4.27 -24.03 -16.94
C GLU A 196 -4.75 -22.88 -17.84
N LEU A 197 -6.04 -22.54 -17.81
CA LEU A 197 -6.62 -21.49 -18.64
C LEU A 197 -6.28 -20.11 -18.09
N ALA A 198 -6.39 -19.93 -16.77
CA ALA A 198 -5.99 -18.68 -16.12
C ALA A 198 -4.47 -18.45 -16.20
N GLU A 199 -3.67 -19.50 -16.12
CA GLU A 199 -2.22 -19.43 -16.37
C GLU A 199 -1.89 -19.03 -17.80
N HIS A 200 -2.52 -19.66 -18.79
CA HIS A 200 -2.31 -19.28 -20.19
C HIS A 200 -2.62 -17.81 -20.43
N ARG A 201 -3.71 -17.30 -19.85
CA ARG A 201 -4.07 -15.88 -19.95
C ARG A 201 -3.07 -14.97 -19.26
N ALA A 202 -2.66 -15.29 -18.03
CA ALA A 202 -1.65 -14.50 -17.31
C ALA A 202 -0.32 -14.43 -18.08
N LEU A 203 0.10 -15.55 -18.66
CA LEU A 203 1.30 -15.66 -19.48
C LEU A 203 1.18 -14.91 -20.82
N ASP A 204 0.02 -14.95 -21.49
CA ASP A 204 -0.21 -14.23 -22.74
C ASP A 204 -0.12 -12.71 -22.53
N HIS A 205 -0.85 -12.18 -21.53
CA HIS A 205 -0.76 -10.76 -21.15
C HIS A 205 0.66 -10.37 -20.76
N SER A 206 1.32 -11.21 -19.97
CA SER A 206 2.71 -11.00 -19.55
C SER A 206 3.67 -10.95 -20.74
N SER A 207 3.48 -11.81 -21.74
CA SER A 207 4.30 -11.84 -22.96
C SER A 207 4.14 -10.56 -23.76
N ARG A 208 2.91 -10.05 -23.91
CA ARG A 208 2.66 -8.76 -24.59
C ARG A 208 3.31 -7.58 -23.88
N ILE A 209 3.28 -7.58 -22.54
CA ILE A 209 3.96 -6.55 -21.74
C ILE A 209 5.48 -6.65 -21.93
N TYR A 210 6.04 -7.85 -21.99
CA TYR A 210 7.46 -8.07 -22.29
C TYR A 210 7.84 -7.52 -23.67
N GLU A 211 7.05 -7.79 -24.71
CA GLU A 211 7.24 -7.24 -26.06
C GLU A 211 7.19 -5.71 -26.05
N ALA A 212 6.25 -5.10 -25.31
CA ALA A 212 6.12 -3.65 -25.21
C ALA A 212 7.30 -2.99 -24.47
N LEU A 213 7.79 -3.62 -23.39
CA LEU A 213 8.91 -3.12 -22.60
C LEU A 213 10.21 -3.07 -23.42
N GLN A 214 10.41 -3.98 -24.37
CA GLN A 214 11.64 -4.08 -25.19
C GLN A 214 12.92 -4.09 -24.34
N ALA A 215 12.84 -4.75 -23.17
CA ALA A 215 13.91 -4.83 -22.20
C ALA A 215 14.30 -6.30 -21.97
N ARG A 216 15.56 -6.55 -21.59
CA ARG A 216 16.02 -7.91 -21.30
C ARG A 216 15.43 -8.41 -19.99
N HIS A 217 14.96 -9.64 -19.98
CA HIS A 217 14.49 -10.33 -18.77
C HIS A 217 15.68 -10.64 -17.83
N ALA A 218 15.50 -10.44 -16.51
CA ALA A 218 16.47 -10.86 -15.50
C ALA A 218 16.28 -12.34 -15.12
N PRO A 219 17.27 -13.04 -14.56
CA PRO A 219 17.03 -14.36 -13.98
C PRO A 219 15.93 -14.29 -12.91
N ALA A 220 15.04 -15.28 -12.88
CA ALA A 220 13.93 -15.32 -11.93
C ALA A 220 14.43 -15.27 -10.49
N GLN A 221 13.84 -14.37 -9.69
CA GLN A 221 14.10 -14.23 -8.26
C GLN A 221 13.09 -15.02 -7.43
N THR A 222 13.38 -15.22 -6.14
CA THR A 222 12.41 -15.79 -5.20
C THR A 222 11.14 -14.93 -5.18
N GLY A 223 9.97 -15.57 -5.39
CA GLY A 223 8.68 -14.88 -5.50
C GLY A 223 8.26 -14.51 -6.93
N GLU A 224 9.13 -14.70 -7.93
CA GLU A 224 8.80 -14.56 -9.35
C GLU A 224 8.39 -15.89 -9.99
N GLY A 225 7.74 -15.83 -11.15
CA GLY A 225 7.15 -16.94 -11.86
C GLY A 225 5.65 -17.06 -11.65
N THR A 226 5.07 -18.17 -12.12
CA THR A 226 3.63 -18.42 -12.00
C THR A 226 3.29 -18.98 -10.62
N SER A 227 2.25 -18.44 -10.01
CA SER A 227 1.68 -18.92 -8.75
C SER A 227 0.16 -18.79 -8.77
N ALA A 228 -0.54 -19.73 -8.14
CA ALA A 228 -1.98 -19.64 -7.96
C ALA A 228 -2.32 -19.27 -6.51
N TYR A 229 -3.27 -18.36 -6.35
CA TYR A 229 -3.74 -17.83 -5.08
C TYR A 229 -5.24 -18.02 -4.96
N GLN A 230 -5.72 -18.10 -3.72
CA GLN A 230 -7.14 -18.14 -3.41
C GLN A 230 -7.41 -17.20 -2.23
N ASP A 231 -8.42 -16.35 -2.38
CA ASP A 231 -8.95 -15.51 -1.31
C ASP A 231 -10.48 -15.56 -1.28
N SER A 232 -11.12 -14.64 -0.55
CA SER A 232 -12.57 -14.56 -0.44
C SER A 232 -13.28 -14.08 -1.71
N GLU A 233 -12.59 -13.40 -2.62
CA GLU A 233 -13.11 -12.90 -3.89
C GLU A 233 -12.98 -13.93 -5.01
N GLY A 234 -12.01 -14.84 -4.92
CA GLY A 234 -11.90 -15.95 -5.86
C GLY A 234 -10.56 -16.65 -5.86
N ARG A 235 -10.34 -17.39 -6.95
CA ARG A 235 -9.03 -17.98 -7.27
C ARG A 235 -8.39 -17.15 -8.37
N TYR A 236 -7.08 -16.99 -8.29
CA TYR A 236 -6.32 -16.18 -9.24
C TYR A 236 -5.03 -16.89 -9.61
N VAL A 237 -4.55 -16.64 -10.83
CA VAL A 237 -3.20 -16.97 -11.24
C VAL A 237 -2.42 -15.67 -11.38
N HIS A 238 -1.24 -15.66 -10.80
CA HIS A 238 -0.32 -14.54 -10.77
C HIS A 238 0.97 -14.94 -11.46
N HIS A 239 1.47 -14.09 -12.35
CA HIS A 239 2.76 -14.25 -12.99
C HIS A 239 3.58 -12.97 -12.79
N ALA A 240 4.75 -13.10 -12.18
CA ALA A 240 5.64 -11.97 -11.92
C ALA A 240 7.05 -12.21 -12.47
N TRP A 241 7.70 -11.15 -12.93
CA TRP A 241 9.08 -11.17 -13.42
C TRP A 241 9.69 -9.76 -13.44
N SER A 242 11.01 -9.67 -13.60
CA SER A 242 11.73 -8.40 -13.67
C SER A 242 12.62 -8.30 -14.89
N THR A 243 12.85 -7.07 -15.38
CA THR A 243 13.92 -6.81 -16.35
C THR A 243 15.29 -6.81 -15.67
N GLN A 244 16.35 -6.92 -16.47
CA GLN A 244 17.67 -6.46 -16.05
C GLN A 244 17.62 -4.96 -15.71
N PRO A 245 18.51 -4.46 -14.85
CA PRO A 245 18.60 -3.05 -14.55
C PRO A 245 18.73 -2.21 -15.84
N LEU A 246 17.86 -1.20 -15.93
CA LEU A 246 17.82 -0.20 -16.98
C LEU A 246 18.37 1.12 -16.45
N THR A 247 18.93 1.93 -17.34
CA THR A 247 19.21 3.34 -17.02
C THR A 247 17.90 4.12 -16.85
N GLU A 248 17.94 5.26 -16.18
CA GLU A 248 16.75 6.11 -15.95
C GLU A 248 16.04 6.46 -17.27
N GLU A 249 16.79 6.83 -18.32
CA GLU A 249 16.25 7.14 -19.64
C GLU A 249 15.63 5.91 -20.33
N GLU A 250 16.20 4.72 -20.13
CA GLU A 250 15.63 3.47 -20.62
C GLU A 250 14.36 3.09 -19.88
N THR A 251 14.32 3.28 -18.57
CA THR A 251 13.13 3.07 -17.72
C THR A 251 11.98 3.97 -18.16
N VAL A 252 12.21 5.27 -18.34
CA VAL A 252 11.18 6.21 -18.81
C VAL A 252 10.62 5.78 -20.17
N ARG A 253 11.50 5.38 -21.11
CA ARG A 253 11.08 4.92 -22.44
C ARG A 253 10.34 3.59 -22.38
N ALA A 254 10.77 2.65 -21.55
CA ALA A 254 10.12 1.36 -21.36
C ALA A 254 8.72 1.54 -20.79
N MET A 255 8.57 2.33 -19.73
CA MET A 255 7.28 2.65 -19.12
C MET A 255 6.32 3.34 -20.10
N ALA A 256 6.82 4.29 -20.90
CA ALA A 256 6.00 4.97 -21.92
C ALA A 256 5.50 4.03 -23.02
N ARG A 257 6.33 3.08 -23.48
CA ARG A 257 5.91 2.04 -24.46
C ARG A 257 4.84 1.13 -23.87
N THR A 258 5.03 0.69 -22.64
CA THR A 258 4.05 -0.17 -21.94
C THR A 258 2.73 0.55 -21.72
N GLN A 259 2.75 1.83 -21.36
CA GLN A 259 1.52 2.64 -21.29
C GLN A 259 0.81 2.70 -22.66
N THR A 260 1.57 3.00 -23.72
CA THR A 260 1.02 3.06 -25.09
C THR A 260 0.38 1.72 -25.48
N TYR A 261 1.01 0.61 -25.13
CA TYR A 261 0.46 -0.74 -25.33
C TYR A 261 -0.88 -0.90 -24.60
N PHE A 262 -0.94 -0.66 -23.29
CA PHE A 262 -2.17 -0.82 -22.52
C PHE A 262 -3.32 0.04 -23.06
N GLU A 263 -3.04 1.30 -23.38
CA GLU A 263 -4.04 2.21 -23.97
C GLU A 263 -4.53 1.70 -25.34
N SER A 264 -3.62 1.23 -26.20
CA SER A 264 -3.96 0.69 -27.53
C SER A 264 -4.73 -0.64 -27.46
N ALA A 265 -4.47 -1.43 -26.42
CA ALA A 265 -5.13 -2.71 -26.16
C ALA A 265 -6.45 -2.54 -25.38
N GLY A 266 -6.90 -1.31 -25.12
CA GLY A 266 -8.18 -1.04 -24.45
C GLY A 266 -8.18 -1.27 -22.94
N TRP A 267 -7.01 -1.36 -22.30
CA TRP A 267 -6.92 -1.51 -20.85
C TRP A 267 -7.22 -0.19 -20.15
N THR A 268 -7.84 -0.27 -18.98
CA THR A 268 -8.02 0.91 -18.11
C THR A 268 -6.75 1.11 -17.29
N VAL A 269 -6.05 2.23 -17.51
CA VAL A 269 -4.74 2.52 -16.91
C VAL A 269 -4.86 3.50 -15.74
N ARG A 270 -4.10 3.26 -14.67
CA ARG A 270 -3.88 4.13 -13.52
C ARG A 270 -2.38 4.27 -13.24
N HIS A 271 -1.94 5.49 -12.93
CA HIS A 271 -0.57 5.75 -12.49
C HIS A 271 -0.48 5.81 -10.97
N VAL A 272 0.56 5.19 -10.42
CA VAL A 272 0.87 5.16 -8.99
C VAL A 272 2.25 5.79 -8.79
N PRO A 273 2.37 6.89 -8.03
CA PRO A 273 3.68 7.50 -7.76
C PRO A 273 4.62 6.50 -7.08
N THR A 274 5.89 6.48 -7.48
CA THR A 274 6.93 5.68 -6.83
C THR A 274 8.07 6.58 -6.35
N GLY A 275 8.91 6.07 -5.44
CA GLY A 275 10.11 6.77 -4.98
C GLY A 275 11.17 7.01 -6.05
N THR A 276 11.05 6.35 -7.21
CA THR A 276 12.03 6.43 -8.32
C THR A 276 11.83 7.64 -9.24
N GLY A 277 10.78 8.44 -9.02
CA GLY A 277 10.42 9.58 -9.89
C GLY A 277 9.65 9.19 -11.16
N VAL A 278 9.60 7.90 -11.52
CA VAL A 278 8.78 7.37 -12.61
C VAL A 278 7.57 6.64 -12.00
N PRO A 279 6.32 6.99 -12.36
CA PRO A 279 5.15 6.34 -11.79
C PRO A 279 5.03 4.88 -12.28
N ALA A 280 4.61 4.00 -11.39
CA ALA A 280 4.16 2.66 -11.73
C ALA A 280 2.83 2.73 -12.48
N ILE A 281 2.59 1.74 -13.33
CA ILE A 281 1.39 1.58 -14.15
C ILE A 281 0.61 0.40 -13.60
N VAL A 282 -0.65 0.62 -13.24
CA VAL A 282 -1.62 -0.42 -12.93
C VAL A 282 -2.68 -0.38 -14.02
N ALA A 283 -2.86 -1.49 -14.74
CA ALA A 283 -3.79 -1.59 -15.85
C ALA A 283 -4.78 -2.74 -15.60
N ARG A 284 -6.06 -2.52 -15.89
CA ARG A 284 -7.10 -3.56 -15.82
C ARG A 284 -7.68 -3.85 -17.20
N ASN A 285 -7.74 -5.12 -17.55
CA ASN A 285 -8.43 -5.62 -18.74
C ASN A 285 -9.92 -5.81 -18.42
N ALA A 286 -10.79 -5.19 -19.21
CA ALA A 286 -12.24 -5.25 -18.98
C ALA A 286 -12.90 -6.54 -19.51
N GLU A 287 -12.22 -7.29 -20.39
CA GLU A 287 -12.77 -8.51 -21.00
C GLU A 287 -12.63 -9.72 -20.06
N ASP A 288 -11.48 -9.84 -19.40
CA ASP A 288 -11.17 -11.00 -18.57
C ASP A 288 -10.81 -10.65 -17.12
N GLU A 289 -10.96 -9.38 -16.75
CA GLU A 289 -10.75 -8.89 -15.38
C GLU A 289 -9.29 -9.04 -14.89
N SER A 290 -8.35 -9.29 -15.80
CA SER A 290 -6.92 -9.34 -15.46
C SER A 290 -6.39 -7.96 -15.07
N VAL A 291 -5.47 -7.96 -14.11
CA VAL A 291 -4.76 -6.76 -13.66
C VAL A 291 -3.27 -6.93 -13.91
N ALA A 292 -2.68 -5.97 -14.60
CA ALA A 292 -1.24 -5.87 -14.80
C ALA A 292 -0.66 -4.72 -13.99
N GLN A 293 0.51 -4.93 -13.41
CA GLN A 293 1.28 -3.94 -12.69
C GLN A 293 2.68 -3.89 -13.28
N VAL A 294 3.16 -2.69 -13.60
CA VAL A 294 4.49 -2.46 -14.16
C VAL A 294 5.12 -1.33 -13.37
N ALA A 295 6.20 -1.62 -12.66
CA ALA A 295 6.78 -0.69 -11.70
C ALA A 295 8.31 -0.63 -11.82
N PRO A 296 8.91 0.57 -11.90
CA PRO A 296 10.35 0.73 -11.73
C PRO A 296 10.76 0.43 -10.29
N SER A 297 11.92 -0.19 -10.10
CA SER A 297 12.52 -0.47 -8.80
C SER A 297 13.78 0.38 -8.56
N ASP A 298 14.15 0.50 -7.29
CA ASP A 298 15.34 1.22 -6.84
C ASP A 298 16.66 0.58 -7.34
N THR A 299 16.59 -0.67 -7.79
CA THR A 299 17.70 -1.40 -8.42
C THR A 299 17.84 -1.12 -9.92
N GLY A 300 16.99 -0.26 -10.47
CA GLY A 300 16.91 0.06 -11.90
C GLY A 300 16.15 -0.97 -12.74
N ALA A 301 15.66 -2.07 -12.15
CA ALA A 301 14.83 -3.02 -12.88
C ALA A 301 13.41 -2.48 -13.05
N VAL A 302 12.70 -2.98 -14.06
CA VAL A 302 11.25 -2.84 -14.17
C VAL A 302 10.62 -4.17 -13.81
N ARG A 303 9.80 -4.16 -12.77
CA ARG A 303 9.03 -5.32 -12.31
C ARG A 303 7.69 -5.35 -13.00
N VAL A 304 7.28 -6.54 -13.42
CA VAL A 304 6.01 -6.80 -14.08
C VAL A 304 5.29 -7.89 -13.29
N ALA A 305 4.01 -7.67 -13.04
CA ALA A 305 3.14 -8.65 -12.43
C ALA A 305 1.79 -8.66 -13.15
N VAL A 306 1.26 -9.83 -13.43
CA VAL A 306 -0.06 -10.02 -14.05
C VAL A 306 -0.86 -10.97 -13.17
N THR A 307 -2.05 -10.54 -12.75
CA THR A 307 -3.00 -11.35 -12.00
C THR A 307 -4.25 -11.55 -12.84
N THR A 308 -4.63 -12.81 -13.07
CA THR A 308 -5.82 -13.18 -13.84
C THR A 308 -6.75 -14.03 -12.97
N PRO A 309 -8.07 -13.72 -12.94
CA PRO A 309 -9.02 -14.54 -12.21
C PRO A 309 -9.23 -15.92 -12.86
N VAL A 310 -9.43 -16.92 -12.02
CA VAL A 310 -9.89 -18.25 -12.40
C VAL A 310 -11.42 -18.21 -12.47
N VAL A 311 -11.96 -18.32 -13.68
CA VAL A 311 -13.41 -18.42 -13.87
C VAL A 311 -13.84 -19.81 -13.39
N PRO A 312 -14.82 -19.93 -12.47
CA PRO A 312 -15.34 -21.23 -12.10
C PRO A 312 -15.91 -21.89 -13.35
N GLY A 313 -15.34 -23.04 -13.72
CA GLY A 313 -15.75 -23.80 -14.90
C GLY A 313 -17.26 -23.98 -14.90
N GLY A 314 -17.92 -23.47 -15.94
CA GLY A 314 -19.34 -23.63 -16.12
C GLY A 314 -19.70 -25.11 -16.06
N SER A 315 -20.51 -25.49 -15.08
CA SER A 315 -21.26 -26.73 -15.16
C SER A 315 -22.11 -26.65 -16.42
N THR A 316 -21.72 -27.39 -17.45
CA THR A 316 -22.54 -27.62 -18.64
C THR A 316 -23.89 -28.14 -18.14
N PRO A 317 -25.01 -27.46 -18.42
CA PRO A 317 -26.31 -28.03 -18.09
C PRO A 317 -26.52 -29.24 -18.99
N VAL A 318 -26.71 -30.41 -18.37
CA VAL A 318 -27.28 -31.61 -19.02
C VAL A 318 -28.80 -31.48 -19.01
#